data_AF-A0A382X3D5-F1
#
_entry.id   AF-A0A382X3D5-F1
#
_cell.length_a   1.000
_cell.length_b   1.000
_cell.length_c   1.000
_cell.angle_alpha   90.00
_cell.angle_beta   90.00
_cell.angle_gamma   90.00
#
_symmetry.space_group_name_H-M   'P 1'
#
loop_
_entity.id
_entity.type
_entity.pdbx_description
1 polymer ?
#
loop_
_entity_poly.entity_id
_entity_poly.type
_entity_poly.pdbx_seq_one_letter_code
_entity_poly.pdbx_strand_id
1 'polypeptide(L)' 'VARIAGVDIPRDKQARIALTYIYGVGPNISRNILKKAQVGE' A
#
# COMPACT_ATOMS: atom_id res chain seq x y z
N VAL A 1 2.13 -10.39 9.65
CA VAL A 1 1.29 -10.20 8.45
C VAL A 1 0.44 -8.94 8.64
N ALA A 2 0.36 -8.06 7.65
CA ALA A 2 -0.50 -6.86 7.73
C ALA A 2 -1.76 -7.14 6.91
N ARG A 3 -2.94 -7.06 7.53
CA ARG A 3 -4.21 -7.21 6.84
C ARG A 3 -4.88 -5.86 6.70
N ILE A 4 -5.08 -5.39 5.47
CA ILE A 4 -5.72 -4.11 5.16
C ILE A 4 -6.94 -4.41 4.27
N ALA A 5 -8.12 -3.94 4.68
CA ALA A 5 -9.39 -4.13 3.97
C ALA A 5 -9.69 -5.61 3.59
N GLY A 6 -9.25 -6.57 4.41
CA GLY A 6 -9.42 -8.00 4.14
C GLY A 6 -8.39 -8.61 3.18
N VAL A 7 -7.44 -7.81 2.67
CA VAL A 7 -6.34 -8.25 1.81
C VAL A 7 -5.06 -8.42 2.63
N ASP A 8 -4.36 -9.52 2.37
CA ASP A 8 -3.09 -9.84 3.01
C ASP A 8 -1.95 -9.11 2.28
N ILE A 9 -1.24 -8.22 2.98
CA ILE A 9 -0.18 -7.41 2.38
C ILE A 9 1.18 -8.05 2.65
N PRO A 10 1.95 -8.39 1.59
CA PRO A 10 3.27 -8.97 1.73
C PRO A 10 4.23 -7.96 2.36
N ARG A 11 4.94 -8.38 3.42
CA ARG A 11 5.90 -7.54 4.17
C ARG A 11 7.24 -7.34 3.45
N ASP A 12 7.54 -8.18 2.47
CA ASP A 12 8.80 -8.18 1.73
C ASP A 12 8.77 -7.23 0.52
N LYS A 13 7.63 -6.59 0.25
CA LYS A 13 7.46 -5.67 -0.88
C LYS A 13 7.48 -4.22 -0.41
N GLN A 14 7.97 -3.33 -1.28
CA GLN A 14 7.84 -1.88 -1.10
C GLN A 14 6.37 -1.52 -0.83
N ALA A 15 6.14 -0.66 0.17
CA ALA A 15 4.80 -0.28 0.61
C ALA A 15 3.95 0.23 -0.56
N ARG A 16 4.57 0.91 -1.54
CA ARG A 16 3.89 1.40 -2.75
C ARG A 16 3.24 0.30 -3.58
N ILE A 17 3.89 -0.85 -3.70
CA ILE A 17 3.39 -2.01 -4.46
C ILE A 17 2.42 -2.80 -3.59
N ALA A 18 2.74 -2.95 -2.32
CA ALA A 18 1.92 -3.65 -1.35
C ALA A 18 0.49 -3.07 -1.28
N LEU A 19 0.37 -1.73 -1.29
CA LEU A 19 -0.92 -1.03 -1.31
C LEU A 19 -1.73 -1.26 -2.58
N THR A 20 -1.08 -1.57 -3.72
CA THR A 20 -1.81 -1.85 -4.98
C THR A 20 -2.54 -3.18 -5.02
N TYR A 21 -2.33 -4.04 -4.01
CA TYR A 21 -3.12 -5.26 -3.84
C TYR A 21 -4.53 -4.98 -3.30
N ILE A 22 -4.77 -3.76 -2.78
CA ILE A 22 -6.09 -3.34 -2.34
C ILE A 22 -6.91 -2.92 -3.57
N TYR A 23 -8.07 -3.52 -3.76
CA TYR A 23 -8.96 -3.19 -4.86
C TYR A 23 -9.31 -1.69 -4.86
N GLY A 24 -9.13 -1.02 -6.00
CA GLY A 24 -9.32 0.42 -6.15
C GLY A 24 -8.12 1.29 -5.76
N VAL A 25 -7.02 0.72 -5.26
CA VAL A 25 -5.78 1.46 -4.96
C VAL A 25 -4.76 1.26 -6.09
N GLY A 26 -4.73 2.20 -7.03
CA GLY A 26 -3.72 2.24 -8.08
C GLY A 26 -2.37 2.84 -7.63
N PRO A 27 -1.33 2.84 -8.49
CA PRO A 27 0.00 3.34 -8.17
C PRO A 27 0.04 4.85 -7.83
N ASN A 28 -0.86 5.66 -8.41
CA ASN A 28 -0.98 7.08 -8.04
C ASN A 28 -1.61 7.27 -6.66
N ILE A 29 -2.65 6.50 -6.35
CA ILE A 29 -3.35 6.55 -5.07
C ILE A 29 -2.41 6.08 -3.96
N SER A 30 -1.71 4.97 -4.20
CA SER A 30 -0.69 4.43 -3.30
C SER A 30 0.39 5.45 -2.95
N ARG A 31 1.00 6.13 -3.95
CA ARG A 31 1.98 7.20 -3.71
C ARG A 31 1.40 8.37 -2.90
N ASN A 32 0.17 8.77 -3.18
CA ASN A 32 -0.50 9.82 -2.41
C ASN A 32 -0.76 9.39 -0.96
N ILE A 33 -1.15 8.14 -0.73
CA ILE A 33 -1.36 7.60 0.62
C ILE A 33 -0.04 7.57 1.39
N LEU A 34 1.05 7.08 0.79
CA LEU A 34 2.36 7.04 1.44
C LEU A 34 2.89 8.43 1.78
N LYS A 35 2.75 9.40 0.85
CA LYS A 35 3.07 10.81 1.11
C LYS A 35 2.25 11.38 2.26
N LYS A 36 0.94 11.13 2.30
CA LYS A 36 0.06 11.58 3.38
C LYS A 36 0.37 10.92 4.72
N ALA A 37 0.72 9.64 4.68
CA ALA A 37 1.07 8.86 5.87
C ALA A 37 2.51 9.13 6.35
N GLN A 38 3.26 9.98 5.64
CA GLN A 38 4.67 10.31 5.91
C GLN A 38 5.58 9.08 6.04
N VAL A 39 5.20 8.00 5.36
CA VAL A 39 5.99 6.75 5.30
C VAL A 39 6.81 6.82 4.02
N GLY A 40 8.13 6.66 4.14
CA GLY A 40 9.05 6.68 3.00
C GLY A 40 8.67 5.67 1.90
N GLU A 41 9.05 5.97 0.66
CA GLU A 41 8.63 5.29 -0.58
C GLU A 41 9.00 3.79 -0.68
#